data_AF-A0A1I8EHT4-F1
#
_entry.id   AF-A0A1I8EHT4-F1
#
_cell.length_a   1.000
_cell.length_b   1.000
_cell.length_c   1.000
_cell.angle_alpha   90.00
_cell.angle_beta   90.00
_cell.angle_gamma   90.00
#
_symmetry.space_group_name_H-M   'P 1'
#
loop_
_entity.id
_entity.type
_entity.pdbx_description
1 polymer ?
#
loop_
_entity_poly.entity_id
_entity_poly.type
_entity_poly.pdbx_seq_one_letter_code
_entity_poly.pdbx_strand_id
1 'polypeptide(L)'
;MMTRNLVKFNRISGILSPSRSAVSMDMHRIPVQNFQKAVSSQTSSNEMTCVRWKKHCWTVDSVVKDAFNEIMKGSRSFTRAEAQRAINHFNDLKMKAKVPDFMAVKMASVVTIHLGWEEGEKVLEMHYMTHGAELRFAGEASLMDEQVEGAIRRIFDNMGVDAYKIARHFYCRLIDLRFCKVKDGVFRIFMQDLLNK
;
A
#
# COMPACT_ATOMS: atom_id res chain seq x y z
N MET A 1 22.18 -18.17 -55.30
CA MET A 1 20.96 -18.50 -56.06
C MET A 1 19.81 -17.68 -55.48
N MET A 2 19.36 -16.66 -56.22
CA MET A 2 18.18 -15.84 -55.91
C MET A 2 16.93 -16.46 -56.52
N THR A 3 15.78 -16.37 -55.81
CA THR A 3 14.39 -16.13 -56.30
C THR A 3 13.42 -16.31 -55.12
N ARG A 4 12.83 -15.24 -54.58
CA ARG A 4 11.56 -14.56 -54.95
C ARG A 4 10.27 -15.27 -54.49
N ASN A 5 9.65 -14.65 -53.48
CA ASN A 5 8.22 -14.39 -53.23
C ASN A 5 7.13 -15.41 -53.63
N LEU A 6 6.26 -15.72 -52.67
CA LEU A 6 4.81 -15.52 -52.83
C LEU A 6 4.08 -15.51 -51.48
N VAL A 7 3.55 -14.33 -51.15
CA VAL A 7 2.53 -14.08 -50.12
C VAL A 7 1.20 -14.66 -50.59
N LYS A 8 0.46 -15.36 -49.72
CA LYS A 8 -1.01 -15.47 -49.84
C LYS A 8 -1.68 -15.24 -48.48
N PHE A 9 -2.29 -14.06 -48.38
CA PHE A 9 -3.35 -13.70 -47.47
C PHE A 9 -4.54 -14.67 -47.62
N ASN A 10 -5.10 -15.13 -46.51
CA ASN A 10 -6.50 -15.55 -46.48
C ASN A 10 -7.30 -14.49 -45.73
N ARG A 11 -7.93 -13.63 -46.53
CA ARG A 11 -8.97 -12.67 -46.14
C ARG A 11 -10.24 -13.17 -46.82
N ILE A 12 -11.21 -13.66 -46.06
CA ILE A 12 -12.59 -13.73 -46.52
C ILE A 12 -13.40 -12.79 -45.65
N SER A 13 -13.75 -11.68 -46.29
CA SER A 13 -14.76 -10.72 -45.89
C SER A 13 -16.16 -11.32 -46.00
N GLY A 14 -16.99 -11.12 -44.98
CA GLY A 14 -18.43 -11.31 -45.02
C GLY A 14 -19.10 -10.30 -44.09
N ILE A 15 -19.47 -9.16 -44.66
CA ILE A 15 -20.23 -8.06 -44.04
C ILE A 15 -21.69 -8.50 -43.88
N LEU A 16 -22.30 -8.29 -42.70
CA LEU A 16 -23.67 -7.74 -42.56
C LEU A 16 -24.00 -7.50 -41.07
N SER A 17 -24.06 -6.22 -40.70
CA SER A 17 -24.72 -5.68 -39.48
C SER A 17 -26.23 -5.48 -39.78
N PRO A 18 -27.04 -4.89 -38.87
CA PRO A 18 -27.30 -5.16 -37.46
C PRO A 18 -28.83 -5.31 -37.18
N SER A 19 -29.26 -6.13 -36.23
CA SER A 19 -30.65 -6.08 -35.73
C SER A 19 -30.76 -5.13 -34.53
N ARG A 20 -31.36 -3.97 -34.79
CA ARG A 20 -31.93 -3.03 -33.81
C ARG A 20 -32.92 -3.76 -32.88
N SER A 21 -32.75 -3.63 -31.57
CA SER A 21 -33.87 -3.69 -30.62
C SER A 21 -34.07 -2.29 -30.05
N ALA A 22 -35.07 -1.59 -30.59
CA ALA A 22 -35.59 -0.36 -30.04
C ALA A 22 -36.45 -0.70 -28.80
N VAL A 23 -36.21 -0.04 -27.68
CA VAL A 23 -37.22 0.11 -26.63
C VAL A 23 -37.37 1.60 -26.37
N SER A 24 -38.62 2.02 -26.54
CA SER A 24 -39.13 3.37 -26.63
C SER A 24 -38.95 4.16 -25.34
N MET A 25 -38.59 5.44 -25.46
CA MET A 25 -38.86 6.44 -24.44
C MET A 25 -40.34 6.81 -24.55
N ASP A 26 -41.13 6.47 -23.53
CA ASP A 26 -42.42 7.11 -23.30
C ASP A 26 -42.35 8.02 -22.07
N MET A 27 -42.34 9.32 -22.37
CA MET A 27 -42.65 10.39 -21.44
C MET A 27 -44.14 10.30 -21.06
N HIS A 28 -44.43 9.92 -19.82
CA HIS A 28 -45.73 10.20 -19.22
C HIS A 28 -45.59 10.92 -17.87
N ARG A 29 -45.86 12.23 -17.96
CA ARG A 29 -46.55 13.13 -17.03
C ARG A 29 -46.43 12.85 -15.52
N ILE A 30 -45.80 13.82 -14.87
CA ILE A 30 -45.92 14.22 -13.48
C ILE A 30 -47.40 14.31 -13.04
N PRO A 31 -47.75 13.72 -11.89
CA PRO A 31 -48.76 14.28 -11.00
C PRO A 31 -48.06 14.93 -9.80
N VAL A 32 -48.29 16.23 -9.65
CA VAL A 32 -48.06 16.98 -8.42
C VAL A 32 -49.02 16.41 -7.38
N GLN A 33 -48.50 15.72 -6.36
CA GLN A 33 -49.25 15.39 -5.15
C GLN A 33 -48.55 15.99 -3.94
N ASN A 34 -49.03 17.18 -3.60
CA ASN A 34 -49.20 17.74 -2.25
C ASN A 34 -48.16 17.35 -1.19
N PHE A 35 -47.22 18.27 -0.96
CA PHE A 35 -46.52 18.40 0.31
C PHE A 35 -47.54 18.67 1.43
N GLN A 36 -47.99 17.61 2.11
CA GLN A 36 -48.69 17.73 3.37
C GLN A 36 -47.73 17.34 4.50
N LYS A 37 -47.28 18.36 5.23
CA LYS A 37 -46.58 18.21 6.52
C LYS A 37 -47.46 17.39 7.46
N ALA A 38 -46.98 16.22 7.86
CA ALA A 38 -47.44 15.54 9.06
C ALA A 38 -46.25 15.31 9.98
N VAL A 39 -46.16 16.16 10.99
CA VAL A 39 -45.38 15.93 12.21
C VAL A 39 -46.07 14.79 12.96
N SER A 40 -45.37 13.68 13.20
CA SER A 40 -45.18 13.07 14.52
C SER A 40 -44.69 11.61 14.43
N SER A 41 -43.59 11.39 15.14
CA SER A 41 -43.18 10.19 15.88
C SER A 41 -43.72 8.82 15.46
N GLN A 42 -42.82 7.92 15.06
CA GLN A 42 -42.52 6.74 15.89
C GLN A 42 -41.19 6.10 15.48
N THR A 43 -40.40 5.85 16.52
CA THR A 43 -39.14 5.10 16.54
C THR A 43 -39.30 3.71 15.91
N SER A 44 -38.54 3.47 14.84
CA SER A 44 -38.13 2.13 14.44
C SER A 44 -36.60 2.11 14.52
N SER A 45 -36.08 1.48 15.57
CA SER A 45 -34.67 1.21 15.77
C SER A 45 -34.24 0.15 14.76
N ASN A 46 -33.90 0.59 13.55
CA ASN A 46 -33.14 -0.24 12.64
C ASN A 46 -31.69 -0.21 13.14
N GLU A 47 -31.37 -1.12 14.06
CA GLU A 47 -30.01 -1.41 14.50
C GLU A 47 -29.21 -1.99 13.33
N MET A 48 -28.85 -1.15 12.36
CA MET A 48 -27.61 -1.35 11.64
C MET A 48 -26.50 -1.15 12.67
N THR A 49 -26.02 -2.27 13.21
CA THR A 49 -24.75 -2.33 13.94
C THR A 49 -23.66 -1.94 12.94
N CYS A 50 -23.47 -0.63 12.76
CA CYS A 50 -22.22 -0.08 12.28
C CYS A 50 -21.21 -0.46 13.36
N VAL A 51 -20.53 -1.58 13.17
CA VAL A 51 -19.42 -2.01 14.01
C VAL A 51 -18.37 -0.93 13.86
N ARG A 52 -18.43 0.06 14.75
CA ARG A 52 -17.43 1.11 14.87
C ARG A 52 -16.20 0.43 15.46
N TRP A 53 -15.39 -0.14 14.57
CA TRP A 53 -14.11 -0.74 14.93
C TRP A 53 -13.29 0.32 15.66
N LYS A 54 -13.09 0.09 16.95
CA LYS A 54 -12.19 0.91 17.76
C LYS A 54 -10.84 0.85 17.06
N LYS A 55 -10.22 2.01 16.79
CA LYS A 55 -8.79 2.10 16.47
C LYS A 55 -8.05 1.24 17.49
N HIS A 56 -7.64 0.04 17.09
CA HIS A 56 -6.84 -0.82 17.96
C HIS A 56 -5.49 -0.14 18.09
N CYS A 57 -5.36 0.70 19.12
CA CYS A 57 -4.07 1.13 19.62
C CYS A 57 -3.45 -0.11 20.26
N TRP A 58 -2.79 -0.94 19.45
CA TRP A 58 -1.97 -2.01 19.96
C TRP A 58 -0.84 -1.35 20.75
N THR A 59 -0.97 -1.32 22.07
CA THR A 59 0.15 -0.96 22.95
C THR A 59 1.21 -2.02 22.69
N VAL A 60 2.26 -1.64 21.97
CA VAL A 60 3.36 -2.54 21.66
C VAL A 60 3.98 -2.99 22.97
N ASP A 61 4.16 -4.30 23.13
CA ASP A 61 4.88 -4.87 24.27
C ASP A 61 6.21 -4.14 24.45
N SER A 62 6.47 -3.64 25.66
CA SER A 62 7.69 -2.88 25.96
C SER A 62 8.95 -3.69 25.68
N VAL A 63 8.91 -5.00 25.92
CA VAL A 63 10.04 -5.92 25.64
C VAL A 63 10.33 -5.98 24.14
N VAL A 64 9.29 -6.07 23.30
CA VAL A 64 9.43 -6.08 21.84
C VAL A 64 9.99 -4.73 21.36
N LYS A 65 9.49 -3.63 21.92
CA LYS A 65 9.94 -2.28 21.59
C LYS A 65 11.40 -2.06 21.97
N ASP A 66 11.83 -2.48 23.15
CA ASP A 66 13.20 -2.31 23.63
C ASP A 66 14.18 -3.20 22.85
N ALA A 67 13.82 -4.46 22.60
CA ALA A 67 14.60 -5.34 21.74
C ALA A 67 14.77 -4.76 20.32
N PHE A 68 13.69 -4.23 19.75
CA PHE A 68 13.76 -3.55 18.45
C PHE A 68 14.63 -2.29 18.48
N ASN A 69 14.56 -1.48 19.55
CA ASN A 69 15.41 -0.30 19.67
C ASN A 69 16.90 -0.66 19.75
N GLU A 70 17.26 -1.73 20.47
CA GLU A 70 18.64 -2.23 20.50
C GLU A 70 19.09 -2.75 19.13
N ILE A 71 18.23 -3.46 18.38
CA ILE A 71 18.52 -3.86 16.98
C ILE A 71 18.78 -2.63 16.09
N MET A 72 18.03 -1.55 16.30
CA MET A 72 18.11 -0.33 15.48
C MET A 72 19.15 0.68 15.96
N LYS A 73 19.87 0.38 17.03
CA LYS A 73 20.85 1.28 17.65
C LYS A 73 22.01 1.53 16.70
N GLY A 74 22.28 2.79 16.39
CA GLY A 74 23.32 3.15 15.42
C GLY A 74 22.95 2.89 13.96
N SER A 75 21.69 2.58 13.65
CA SER A 75 21.21 2.24 12.29
C SER A 75 21.47 3.29 11.20
N ARG A 76 21.86 4.52 11.55
CA ARG A 76 22.26 5.54 10.56
C ARG A 76 23.63 5.26 9.93
N SER A 77 24.49 4.53 10.63
CA SER A 77 25.89 4.33 10.25
C SER A 77 26.25 2.84 10.21
N PHE A 78 25.29 1.97 9.96
CA PHE A 78 25.58 0.54 9.83
C PHE A 78 26.53 0.28 8.67
N THR A 79 27.49 -0.61 8.93
CA THR A 79 28.19 -1.34 7.90
C THR A 79 27.27 -2.42 7.30
N ARG A 80 27.62 -2.93 6.12
CA ARG A 80 26.92 -4.06 5.48
C ARG A 80 26.76 -5.25 6.44
N ALA A 81 27.81 -5.56 7.21
CA ALA A 81 27.79 -6.67 8.17
C ALA A 81 26.85 -6.40 9.37
N GLU A 82 26.80 -5.16 9.87
CA GLU A 82 25.88 -4.76 10.94
C GLU A 82 24.43 -4.80 10.49
N ALA A 83 24.12 -4.30 9.30
CA ALA A 83 22.79 -4.38 8.72
C ALA A 83 22.34 -5.83 8.57
N GLN A 84 23.22 -6.74 8.14
CA GLN A 84 22.90 -8.17 8.05
C GLN A 84 22.65 -8.80 9.43
N ARG A 85 23.45 -8.46 10.44
CA ARG A 85 23.21 -8.91 11.83
C ARG A 85 21.88 -8.41 12.36
N ALA A 86 21.54 -7.14 12.09
CA ALA A 86 20.28 -6.55 12.49
C ALA A 86 19.08 -7.28 11.84
N ILE A 87 19.18 -7.68 10.57
CA ILE A 87 18.16 -8.51 9.91
C ILE A 87 17.97 -9.83 10.65
N ASN A 88 19.06 -10.52 10.98
CA ASN A 88 18.99 -11.81 11.67
C ASN A 88 18.31 -11.66 13.05
N HIS A 89 18.72 -10.67 13.84
CA HIS A 89 18.10 -10.39 15.14
C HIS A 89 16.63 -9.99 15.01
N PHE A 90 16.26 -9.23 13.97
CA PHE A 90 14.88 -8.87 13.69
C PHE A 90 14.03 -10.09 13.34
N ASN A 91 14.58 -11.04 12.58
CA ASN A 91 13.91 -12.29 12.26
C ASN A 91 13.71 -13.16 13.51
N ASP A 92 14.70 -13.25 14.38
CA ASP A 92 14.57 -13.95 15.66
C ASP A 92 13.48 -13.32 16.53
N LEU A 93 13.40 -11.98 16.55
CA LEU A 93 12.35 -11.25 17.27
C LEU A 93 10.96 -11.57 16.70
N LYS A 94 10.82 -11.58 15.38
CA LYS A 94 9.56 -11.95 14.68
C LYS A 94 9.10 -13.37 14.99
N MET A 95 10.02 -14.31 15.20
CA MET A 95 9.65 -15.69 15.55
C MET A 95 9.18 -15.83 17.00
N LYS A 96 9.61 -14.93 17.88
CA LYS A 96 9.31 -14.97 19.33
C LYS A 96 8.10 -14.13 19.72
N ALA A 97 7.78 -13.09 18.94
CA ALA A 97 6.72 -12.15 19.29
C ALA A 97 6.04 -11.55 18.05
N LYS A 98 4.80 -11.09 18.23
CA LYS A 98 4.06 -10.35 17.20
C LYS A 98 4.67 -8.96 17.02
N VAL A 99 5.37 -8.76 15.91
CA VAL A 99 5.99 -7.47 15.58
C VAL A 99 5.00 -6.57 14.83
N PRO A 100 4.79 -5.31 15.27
CA PRO A 100 3.98 -4.35 14.54
C PRO A 100 4.56 -3.96 13.17
N ASP A 101 3.68 -3.65 12.23
CA ASP A 101 4.05 -3.30 10.85
C ASP A 101 5.03 -2.12 10.75
N PHE A 102 4.91 -1.11 11.62
CA PHE A 102 5.80 0.06 11.56
C PHE A 102 7.26 -0.30 11.89
N MET A 103 7.49 -1.33 12.71
CA MET A 103 8.84 -1.82 13.00
C MET A 103 9.42 -2.52 11.77
N ALA A 104 8.62 -3.33 11.08
CA ALA A 104 9.03 -3.99 9.83
C ALA A 104 9.33 -2.96 8.73
N VAL A 105 8.50 -1.94 8.55
CA VAL A 105 8.75 -0.87 7.56
C VAL A 105 9.96 -0.03 7.93
N LYS A 106 10.16 0.29 9.21
CA LYS A 106 11.36 1.00 9.66
C LYS A 106 12.61 0.15 9.40
N MET A 107 12.58 -1.14 9.72
CA MET A 107 13.68 -2.06 9.45
C MET A 107 13.98 -2.15 7.95
N ALA A 108 12.97 -2.37 7.12
CA ALA A 108 13.11 -2.42 5.66
C ALA A 108 13.73 -1.13 5.09
N SER A 109 13.33 0.05 5.59
CA SER A 109 13.92 1.33 5.15
C SER A 109 15.40 1.44 5.50
N VAL A 110 15.83 0.90 6.66
CA VAL A 110 17.24 0.87 7.06
C VAL A 110 18.03 -0.16 6.28
N VAL A 111 17.44 -1.32 5.99
CA VAL A 111 18.09 -2.33 5.16
C VAL A 111 18.27 -1.81 3.72
N THR A 112 17.27 -1.09 3.19
CA THR A 112 17.32 -0.50 1.86
C THR A 112 18.54 0.41 1.69
N ILE A 113 18.81 1.29 2.67
CA ILE A 113 19.92 2.26 2.58
C ILE A 113 21.29 1.60 2.69
N HIS A 114 21.41 0.47 3.40
CA HIS A 114 22.71 -0.16 3.70
C HIS A 114 23.04 -1.36 2.82
N LEU A 115 22.03 -2.10 2.38
CA LEU A 115 22.20 -3.35 1.63
C LEU A 115 21.62 -3.30 0.21
N GLY A 116 20.77 -2.31 -0.08
CA GLY A 116 20.07 -2.17 -1.35
C GLY A 116 18.58 -2.50 -1.26
N TRP A 117 17.83 -2.09 -2.28
CA TRP A 117 16.38 -2.24 -2.37
C TRP A 117 15.92 -3.70 -2.22
N GLU A 118 16.62 -4.62 -2.88
CA GLU A 118 16.26 -6.03 -2.92
C GLU A 118 16.23 -6.66 -1.52
N GLU A 119 17.17 -6.27 -0.65
CA GLU A 119 17.18 -6.75 0.73
C GLU A 119 16.08 -6.09 1.59
N GLY A 120 15.78 -4.81 1.32
CA GLY A 120 14.68 -4.10 1.98
C GLY A 120 13.32 -4.72 1.64
N GLU A 121 13.11 -5.07 0.37
CA GLU A 121 11.91 -5.73 -0.13
C GLU A 121 11.69 -7.09 0.55
N LYS A 122 12.74 -7.91 0.66
CA LYS A 122 12.66 -9.20 1.37
C LYS A 122 12.16 -9.07 2.80
N VAL A 123 12.57 -8.02 3.53
CA VAL A 123 12.07 -7.76 4.89
C VAL A 123 10.57 -7.50 4.90
N LEU A 124 10.08 -6.71 3.94
CA LEU A 124 8.65 -6.40 3.80
C LEU A 124 7.84 -7.64 3.43
N GLU A 125 8.28 -8.39 2.43
CA GLU A 125 7.61 -9.60 1.94
C GLU A 125 7.56 -10.68 3.02
N MET A 126 8.69 -10.95 3.67
CA MET A 126 8.73 -11.93 4.74
C MET A 126 7.83 -11.51 5.91
N HIS A 127 7.78 -10.22 6.25
CA HIS A 127 6.86 -9.76 7.30
C HIS A 127 5.39 -9.89 6.89
N TYR A 128 5.07 -9.57 5.63
CA TYR A 128 3.74 -9.77 5.07
C TYR A 128 3.31 -11.24 5.14
N MET A 129 4.18 -12.17 4.72
CA MET A 129 3.88 -13.61 4.75
C MET A 129 3.76 -14.16 6.17
N THR A 130 4.58 -13.70 7.13
CA THR A 130 4.52 -14.21 8.52
C THR A 130 3.33 -13.66 9.31
N HIS A 131 2.95 -12.39 9.12
CA HIS A 131 2.04 -11.69 10.04
C HIS A 131 0.85 -10.98 9.39
N GLY A 132 0.82 -10.85 8.05
CA GLY A 132 -0.06 -9.91 7.35
C GLY A 132 -0.95 -10.47 6.25
N ALA A 133 -0.65 -11.65 5.69
CA ALA A 133 -1.35 -12.15 4.51
C ALA A 133 -2.85 -12.40 4.73
N GLU A 134 -3.22 -13.01 5.87
CA GLU A 134 -4.60 -13.44 6.13
C GLU A 134 -5.48 -12.37 6.80
N LEU A 135 -4.87 -11.33 7.37
CA LEU A 135 -5.58 -10.34 8.22
C LEU A 135 -5.65 -8.92 7.61
N ARG A 136 -4.98 -8.67 6.48
CA ARG A 136 -4.97 -7.33 5.83
C ARG A 136 -6.14 -7.17 4.87
N PHE A 137 -7.29 -6.77 5.41
CA PHE A 137 -8.43 -6.32 4.61
C PHE A 137 -8.09 -5.03 3.85
N ALA A 138 -8.55 -4.95 2.60
CA ALA A 138 -8.39 -3.75 1.77
C ALA A 138 -9.22 -2.61 2.38
N GLY A 139 -8.61 -1.78 3.22
CA GLY A 139 -9.34 -0.73 3.94
C GLY A 139 -8.62 -0.19 5.17
N GLU A 140 -7.89 -1.04 5.88
CA GLU A 140 -7.21 -0.70 7.12
C GLU A 140 -5.71 -0.62 6.90
N ALA A 141 -5.21 0.59 6.65
CA ALA A 141 -3.78 0.85 6.69
C ALA A 141 -3.34 0.78 8.16
N SER A 142 -2.44 -0.14 8.49
CA SER A 142 -1.88 -0.27 9.84
C SER A 142 -0.90 0.86 10.18
N LEU A 143 -0.35 1.51 9.15
CA LEU A 143 0.65 2.57 9.31
C LEU A 143 0.05 3.98 9.33
N MET A 144 0.56 4.75 10.29
CA MET A 144 0.37 6.19 10.38
C MET A 144 1.21 6.91 9.32
N ASP A 145 0.77 8.09 8.90
CA ASP A 145 1.40 8.88 7.84
C ASP A 145 2.87 9.17 8.18
N GLU A 146 3.15 9.53 9.43
CA GLU A 146 4.49 9.88 9.91
C GLU A 146 5.45 8.69 9.84
N GLN A 147 4.95 7.46 9.99
CA GLN A 147 5.76 6.24 9.90
C GLN A 147 6.18 5.96 8.46
N VAL A 148 5.26 6.17 7.51
CA VAL A 148 5.54 6.02 6.08
C VAL A 148 6.46 7.14 5.60
N GLU A 149 6.13 8.39 5.92
CA GLU A 149 6.97 9.55 5.59
C GLU A 149 8.37 9.41 6.15
N GLY A 150 8.51 8.98 7.41
CA GLY A 150 9.80 8.79 8.05
C GLY A 150 10.64 7.69 7.39
N ALA A 151 10.01 6.65 6.83
CA ALA A 151 10.71 5.62 6.05
C ALA A 151 11.19 6.16 4.70
N ILE A 152 10.35 6.91 3.99
CA ILE A 152 10.68 7.51 2.70
C ILE A 152 11.76 8.59 2.83
N ARG A 153 11.67 9.49 3.81
CA ARG A 153 12.72 10.47 4.11
C ARG A 153 14.05 9.79 4.40
N ARG A 154 14.05 8.68 5.14
CA ARG A 154 15.28 7.90 5.39
C ARG A 154 15.99 7.49 4.10
N ILE A 155 15.25 7.09 3.07
CA ILE A 155 15.82 6.72 1.78
C ILE A 155 16.39 7.94 1.07
N PHE A 156 15.63 9.03 1.00
CA PHE A 156 16.11 10.28 0.39
C PHE A 156 17.34 10.87 1.08
N ASP A 157 17.36 10.87 2.40
CA ASP A 157 18.43 11.48 3.19
C ASP A 157 19.76 10.68 3.14
N ASN A 158 19.72 9.40 2.79
CA ASN A 158 20.89 8.50 2.89
C ASN A 158 21.30 7.89 1.55
N MET A 159 20.52 8.07 0.48
CA MET A 159 20.85 7.57 -0.85
C MET A 159 21.15 8.74 -1.79
N GLY A 160 22.09 8.53 -2.71
CA GLY A 160 22.49 9.54 -3.70
C GLY A 160 21.61 9.50 -4.95
N VAL A 161 22.24 9.27 -6.10
CA VAL A 161 21.64 9.42 -7.44
C VAL A 161 20.35 8.61 -7.64
N ASP A 162 20.24 7.42 -7.03
CA ASP A 162 19.09 6.52 -7.21
C ASP A 162 17.98 6.68 -6.16
N ALA A 163 18.10 7.63 -5.23
CA ALA A 163 17.19 7.78 -4.09
C ALA A 163 15.72 7.86 -4.50
N TYR A 164 15.40 8.64 -5.54
CA TYR A 164 14.03 8.81 -6.02
C TYR A 164 13.43 7.50 -6.54
N LYS A 165 14.19 6.77 -7.37
CA LYS A 165 13.75 5.50 -7.94
C LYS A 165 13.52 4.46 -6.85
N ILE A 166 14.44 4.37 -5.89
CA ILE A 166 14.36 3.41 -4.78
C ILE A 166 13.24 3.78 -3.82
N ALA A 167 13.09 5.06 -3.45
CA ALA A 167 11.99 5.53 -2.62
C ALA A 167 10.64 5.24 -3.28
N ARG A 168 10.52 5.44 -4.61
CA ARG A 168 9.31 5.11 -5.37
C ARG A 168 9.01 3.62 -5.32
N HIS A 169 9.99 2.75 -5.60
CA HIS A 169 9.80 1.30 -5.50
C HIS A 169 9.38 0.89 -4.07
N PHE A 170 10.06 1.44 -3.06
CA PHE A 170 9.73 1.22 -1.66
C PHE A 170 8.28 1.59 -1.36
N TYR A 171 7.85 2.79 -1.76
CA TYR A 171 6.50 3.27 -1.49
C TYR A 171 5.43 2.46 -2.23
N CYS A 172 5.64 2.16 -3.52
CA CYS A 172 4.75 1.30 -4.28
C CYS A 172 4.60 -0.07 -3.61
N ARG A 173 5.70 -0.66 -3.14
CA ARG A 173 5.66 -1.96 -2.46
C ARG A 173 4.90 -1.94 -1.15
N LEU A 174 4.98 -0.84 -0.39
CA LEU A 174 4.14 -0.67 0.81
C LEU A 174 2.65 -0.69 0.49
N ILE A 175 2.24 -0.13 -0.65
CA ILE A 175 0.85 -0.14 -1.11
C ILE A 175 0.46 -1.55 -1.58
N ASP A 176 1.30 -2.20 -2.38
CA ASP A 176 1.04 -3.55 -2.91
C ASP A 176 0.86 -4.57 -1.80
N LEU A 177 1.71 -4.49 -0.77
CA LEU A 177 1.64 -5.35 0.43
C LEU A 177 0.64 -4.82 1.47
N ARG A 178 -0.15 -3.79 1.15
CA ARG A 178 -1.22 -3.22 1.99
C ARG A 178 -0.74 -2.74 3.36
N PHE A 179 0.51 -2.32 3.49
CA PHE A 179 1.01 -1.67 4.71
C PHE A 179 0.40 -0.27 4.88
N CYS A 180 0.16 0.42 3.76
CA CYS A 180 -0.50 1.72 3.77
C CYS A 180 -1.40 1.90 2.54
N LYS A 181 -2.31 2.86 2.64
CA LYS A 181 -2.97 3.46 1.48
C LYS A 181 -2.11 4.58 0.92
N VAL A 182 -2.51 5.08 -0.25
CA VAL A 182 -1.97 6.33 -0.79
C VAL A 182 -2.06 7.46 0.25
N LYS A 183 -0.97 8.21 0.43
CA LYS A 183 -0.80 9.27 1.45
C LYS A 183 -0.34 10.55 0.77
N ASP A 184 -1.07 11.64 0.96
CA ASP A 184 -0.71 12.96 0.39
C ASP A 184 0.63 13.49 0.90
N GLY A 185 0.95 13.20 2.17
CA GLY A 185 2.23 13.57 2.78
C GLY A 185 3.43 12.95 2.07
N VAL A 186 3.29 11.72 1.56
CA VAL A 186 4.35 11.06 0.80
C VAL A 186 4.51 11.69 -0.58
N PHE A 187 3.42 12.03 -1.28
CA PHE A 187 3.51 12.76 -2.55
C PHE A 187 4.20 14.10 -2.41
N ARG A 188 3.94 14.82 -1.31
CA ARG A 188 4.62 16.08 -1.01
C ARG A 188 6.14 15.90 -0.92
N ILE A 189 6.60 14.82 -0.29
CA ILE A 189 8.04 14.50 -0.21
C ILE A 189 8.62 14.26 -1.61
N PHE A 190 7.95 13.44 -2.44
CA PHE A 190 8.40 13.19 -3.81
C PHE A 190 8.44 14.46 -4.66
N MET A 191 7.44 15.33 -4.55
CA MET A 191 7.41 16.61 -5.27
C MET A 191 8.51 17.55 -4.80
N GLN A 192 8.77 17.62 -3.49
CA GLN A 192 9.86 18.42 -2.94
C GLN A 192 11.23 17.94 -3.45
N ASP A 193 11.47 16.62 -3.51
CA ASP A 193 12.72 16.08 -4.07
C ASP A 193 12.90 16.45 -5.55
N LEU A 194 11.82 16.43 -6.35
CA LEU A 194 11.87 16.84 -7.75
C LEU A 194 12.13 18.34 -7.94
N LEU A 195 11.57 19.18 -7.07
CA LEU A 195 11.71 20.64 -7.16
C LEU A 195 13.07 21.14 -6.65
N ASN A 196 13.76 20.36 -5.80
CA ASN A 196 15.06 20.70 -5.23
C ASN A 196 16.24 20.23 -6.10
N LYS A 197 15.97 19.61 -7.25
CA LYS A 197 16.97 19.16 -8.25
C LYS A 197 17.03 20.15 -9.41
#